data_AF-A0A840X0W7-F1
#
_entry.id   AF-A0A840X0W7-F1
#
_cell.length_a   1.000
_cell.length_b   1.000
_cell.length_c   1.000
_cell.angle_alpha   90.00
_cell.angle_beta   90.00
_cell.angle_gamma   90.00
#
_symmetry.space_group_name_H-M   'P 1'
#
loop_
_entity.id
_entity.type
_entity.pdbx_description
1 polymer ?
#
loop_
_entity_poly.entity_id
_entity_poly.type
_entity_poly.pdbx_seq_one_letter_code
_entity_poly.pdbx_strand_id
1 'polypeptide(L)'
;MALNRRSGARFEANIWPGFVDAMTALLLVLMFVLTIFMVMQYTLQQTITGQRGELETLTEELASLADALGVEQRRSAALEDEVTTLSGTLADRETIVANQLALIAALRTDTAEQAARIASFEDQVASLLSRNADLDQALTAARDDAAARRADLRASAEEIARLETELTETIDREQALRLALASARDEIDAQAEAARLAAAQRQALESLIAELQTEAASREATLADLAASLSDAEGRGDALAADLAEREADLADARDRAAEIAADLDAEQAAAALLRERLEGVEADLSEEEAARLAQAAAAEALRARLANADAELTAMTLSLEEERRRAEETLTLLAAAENAQLRLETARADDMSELERQRALLAQANRELVDQRAETTDARRRVALLNQQAAALRRQIAELEGLLDAAEARDEENEVQIQALGNRLNSALAQVAADQRRRAAELEAEARDLRNYRSEFFGRMRELLGDREGIRVVGDRFVFASEVLFAPGAATLNAAGRQEIARVAEVLLEISDDIPEEINWILRVDGHTDNVPLGNSAQFADNWELSQARALSVVRFLIDEQGLPPDRLAATGFGEFQPVDTANTPEARARNRRIELKFTER
;
A
#
# COMPACT_ATOMS: atom_id res chain seq x y z
N MET A 1 87.17 -170.64 -10.88
CA MET A 1 87.33 -170.79 -12.34
C MET A 1 85.94 -170.85 -12.96
N ALA A 2 85.66 -170.20 -14.10
CA ALA A 2 84.32 -170.07 -14.76
C ALA A 2 83.24 -169.23 -13.99
N LEU A 3 81.96 -169.22 -14.43
CA LEU A 3 81.25 -168.31 -15.39
C LEU A 3 79.78 -168.83 -15.61
N ASN A 4 78.72 -168.12 -16.06
CA ASN A 4 78.30 -166.69 -16.12
C ASN A 4 76.83 -166.57 -16.65
N ARG A 5 76.10 -165.46 -16.36
CA ARG A 5 74.81 -164.96 -16.96
C ARG A 5 73.46 -165.66 -16.61
N ARG A 6 72.22 -165.12 -16.82
CA ARG A 6 71.59 -163.74 -16.69
C ARG A 6 70.06 -163.71 -17.10
N SER A 7 69.16 -163.01 -16.37
CA SER A 7 67.76 -162.57 -16.74
C SER A 7 67.10 -161.68 -15.64
N GLY A 8 65.90 -161.04 -15.71
CA GLY A 8 65.12 -160.44 -16.84
C GLY A 8 63.56 -160.39 -16.71
N ALA A 9 62.89 -159.25 -16.40
CA ALA A 9 61.40 -159.02 -16.46
C ALA A 9 60.95 -157.50 -16.47
N ARG A 10 59.63 -157.16 -16.60
CA ARG A 10 59.03 -155.79 -16.83
C ARG A 10 57.66 -155.50 -16.12
N PHE A 11 57.01 -154.33 -16.34
CA PHE A 11 55.84 -153.74 -15.61
C PHE A 11 54.88 -152.88 -16.52
N GLU A 12 53.65 -152.52 -16.07
CA GLU A 12 52.55 -151.81 -16.85
C GLU A 12 51.76 -150.70 -16.06
N ALA A 13 50.80 -149.98 -16.70
CA ALA A 13 50.01 -148.84 -16.14
C ALA A 13 48.58 -148.64 -16.78
N ASN A 14 47.74 -147.71 -16.26
CA ASN A 14 46.26 -147.67 -16.50
C ASN A 14 45.65 -146.23 -16.60
N ILE A 15 44.47 -146.01 -17.24
CA ILE A 15 44.00 -144.65 -17.70
C ILE A 15 42.45 -144.37 -17.70
N TRP A 16 41.75 -144.38 -16.55
CA TRP A 16 40.27 -144.08 -16.50
C TRP A 16 39.73 -142.75 -15.87
N PRO A 17 40.50 -141.85 -15.20
CA PRO A 17 39.88 -140.70 -14.49
C PRO A 17 39.28 -139.54 -15.32
N GLY A 18 39.77 -139.28 -16.54
CA GLY A 18 39.82 -137.90 -17.07
C GLY A 18 38.52 -137.23 -17.56
N PHE A 19 37.43 -137.97 -17.84
CA PHE A 19 36.25 -137.36 -18.48
C PHE A 19 35.29 -136.68 -17.49
N VAL A 20 35.12 -137.25 -16.30
CA VAL A 20 34.29 -136.63 -15.23
C VAL A 20 34.91 -135.31 -14.80
N ASP A 21 36.24 -135.31 -14.64
CA ASP A 21 37.04 -134.17 -14.22
C ASP A 21 36.82 -132.94 -15.12
N ALA A 22 36.74 -133.14 -16.45
CA ALA A 22 36.49 -132.07 -17.41
C ALA A 22 35.11 -131.39 -17.23
N MET A 23 34.05 -132.14 -16.90
CA MET A 23 32.73 -131.54 -16.64
C MET A 23 32.66 -130.85 -15.27
N THR A 24 33.26 -131.43 -14.23
CA THR A 24 33.36 -130.77 -12.92
C THR A 24 34.23 -129.52 -12.98
N ALA A 25 35.31 -129.53 -13.75
CA ALA A 25 36.16 -128.37 -14.00
C ALA A 25 35.39 -127.25 -14.71
N LEU A 26 34.58 -127.55 -15.73
CA LEU A 26 33.80 -126.53 -16.44
C LEU A 26 32.71 -125.91 -15.55
N LEU A 27 32.06 -126.71 -14.69
CA LEU A 27 31.15 -126.20 -13.65
C LEU A 27 31.86 -125.39 -12.56
N LEU A 28 33.04 -125.81 -12.12
CA LEU A 28 33.86 -125.07 -11.15
C LEU A 28 34.33 -123.73 -11.74
N VAL A 29 34.76 -123.69 -13.01
CA VAL A 29 35.13 -122.45 -13.71
C VAL A 29 33.92 -121.53 -13.86
N LEU A 30 32.74 -122.05 -14.22
CA LEU A 30 31.52 -121.23 -14.32
C LEU A 30 31.11 -120.66 -12.95
N MET A 31 31.15 -121.47 -11.89
CA MET A 31 30.91 -121.02 -10.51
C MET A 31 31.95 -119.99 -10.06
N PHE A 32 33.24 -120.19 -10.36
CA PHE A 32 34.35 -119.31 -9.99
C PHE A 32 34.26 -117.95 -10.70
N VAL A 33 33.89 -117.94 -11.99
CA VAL A 33 33.60 -116.70 -12.72
C VAL A 33 32.37 -115.99 -12.13
N LEU A 34 31.33 -116.74 -11.74
CA LEU A 34 30.15 -116.18 -11.06
C LEU A 34 30.45 -115.63 -9.65
N THR A 35 31.28 -116.28 -8.84
CA THR A 35 31.67 -115.73 -7.53
C THR A 35 32.63 -114.56 -7.66
N ILE A 36 33.58 -114.57 -8.61
CA ILE A 36 34.39 -113.37 -8.92
C ILE A 36 33.49 -112.22 -9.35
N PHE A 37 32.54 -112.45 -10.27
CA PHE A 37 31.61 -111.42 -10.72
C PHE A 37 30.72 -110.92 -9.57
N MET A 38 30.19 -111.82 -8.73
CA MET A 38 29.35 -111.46 -7.58
C MET A 38 30.14 -110.70 -6.50
N VAL A 39 31.38 -111.08 -6.21
CA VAL A 39 32.26 -110.35 -5.28
C VAL A 39 32.65 -108.99 -5.86
N MET A 40 32.97 -108.91 -7.15
CA MET A 40 33.30 -107.66 -7.81
C MET A 40 32.09 -106.72 -7.91
N GLN A 41 30.88 -107.25 -8.13
CA GLN A 41 29.65 -106.47 -8.03
C GLN A 41 29.34 -106.05 -6.59
N TYR A 42 29.57 -106.92 -5.59
CA TYR A 42 29.37 -106.58 -4.19
C TYR A 42 30.32 -105.46 -3.73
N THR A 43 31.61 -105.52 -4.09
CA THR A 43 32.57 -104.45 -3.77
C THR A 43 32.26 -103.16 -4.53
N LEU A 44 31.97 -103.21 -5.83
CA LEU A 44 31.46 -102.03 -6.55
C LEU A 44 30.21 -101.45 -5.88
N GLN A 45 29.25 -102.29 -5.50
CA GLN A 45 28.00 -101.84 -4.90
C GLN A 45 28.21 -101.24 -3.50
N GLN A 46 29.11 -101.77 -2.68
CA GLN A 46 29.50 -101.11 -1.43
C GLN A 46 30.25 -99.79 -1.65
N THR A 47 31.23 -99.73 -2.56
CA THR A 47 31.93 -98.47 -2.89
C THR A 47 30.96 -97.41 -3.42
N ILE A 48 30.06 -97.77 -4.34
CA ILE A 48 29.04 -96.89 -4.92
C ILE A 48 27.99 -96.48 -3.86
N THR A 49 27.76 -97.28 -2.82
CA THR A 49 26.85 -96.94 -1.72
C THR A 49 27.51 -96.00 -0.70
N GLY A 50 28.78 -96.23 -0.35
CA GLY A 50 29.56 -95.30 0.48
C GLY A 50 29.75 -93.94 -0.18
N GLN A 51 30.13 -93.93 -1.46
CA GLN A 51 30.24 -92.71 -2.27
C GLN A 51 28.89 -91.99 -2.43
N ARG A 52 27.74 -92.70 -2.43
CA ARG A 52 26.43 -92.06 -2.34
C ARG A 52 26.21 -91.36 -1.00
N GLY A 53 26.54 -92.01 0.11
CA GLY A 53 26.39 -91.41 1.44
C GLY A 53 27.22 -90.12 1.60
N GLU A 54 28.50 -90.14 1.20
CA GLU A 54 29.32 -88.91 1.23
C GLU A 54 28.77 -87.82 0.30
N LEU A 55 28.29 -88.18 -0.89
CA LEU A 55 27.64 -87.22 -1.80
C LEU A 55 26.32 -86.68 -1.23
N GLU A 56 25.54 -87.48 -0.52
CA GLU A 56 24.30 -87.06 0.14
C GLU A 56 24.61 -86.04 1.25
N THR A 57 25.55 -86.33 2.16
CA THR A 57 25.94 -85.38 3.23
C THR A 57 26.54 -84.08 2.66
N LEU A 58 27.46 -84.16 1.69
CA LEU A 58 27.99 -82.96 1.03
C LEU A 58 26.90 -82.16 0.28
N THR A 59 25.85 -82.82 -0.21
CA THR A 59 24.71 -82.14 -0.84
C THR A 59 23.83 -81.44 0.21
N GLU A 60 23.64 -82.02 1.40
CA GLU A 60 22.91 -81.40 2.51
C GLU A 60 23.66 -80.19 3.09
N GLU A 61 24.97 -80.31 3.34
CA GLU A 61 25.81 -79.19 3.79
C GLU A 61 25.78 -78.03 2.78
N LEU A 62 26.00 -78.33 1.50
CA LEU A 62 26.00 -77.32 0.43
C LEU A 62 24.61 -76.70 0.22
N ALA A 63 23.53 -77.44 0.45
CA ALA A 63 22.17 -76.90 0.48
C ALA A 63 21.93 -75.95 1.66
N SER A 64 22.43 -76.29 2.86
CA SER A 64 22.31 -75.44 4.05
C SER A 64 23.07 -74.11 3.89
N LEU A 65 24.29 -74.16 3.35
CA LEU A 65 25.10 -73.00 3.01
C LEU A 65 24.44 -72.15 1.92
N ALA A 66 23.83 -72.78 0.92
CA ALA A 66 23.10 -72.07 -0.14
C ALA A 66 21.87 -71.33 0.39
N ASP A 67 21.07 -71.92 1.30
CA ASP A 67 19.90 -71.23 1.85
C ASP A 67 20.29 -70.17 2.90
N ALA A 68 21.33 -70.40 3.70
CA ALA A 68 21.90 -69.37 4.60
C ALA A 68 22.42 -68.15 3.82
N LEU A 69 23.19 -68.38 2.76
CA LEU A 69 23.62 -67.35 1.82
C LEU A 69 22.40 -66.67 1.17
N GLY A 70 21.37 -67.44 0.80
CA GLY A 70 20.10 -66.93 0.30
C GLY A 70 19.37 -66.04 1.30
N VAL A 71 19.37 -66.35 2.60
CA VAL A 71 18.78 -65.50 3.64
C VAL A 71 19.50 -64.16 3.73
N GLU A 72 20.84 -64.15 3.77
CA GLU A 72 21.60 -62.90 3.85
C GLU A 72 21.57 -62.10 2.53
N GLN A 73 21.51 -62.75 1.35
CA GLN A 73 21.25 -62.06 0.08
C GLN A 73 19.86 -61.42 0.05
N ARG A 74 18.81 -62.14 0.46
CA ARG A 74 17.44 -61.59 0.61
C ARG A 74 17.40 -60.41 1.58
N ARG A 75 18.17 -60.48 2.67
CA ARG A 75 18.28 -59.41 3.67
C ARG A 75 19.07 -58.20 3.18
N SER A 76 20.13 -58.41 2.40
CA SER A 76 20.90 -57.33 1.77
C SER A 76 20.05 -56.57 0.76
N ALA A 77 19.32 -57.29 -0.11
CA ALA A 77 18.41 -56.68 -1.07
C ALA A 77 17.29 -55.88 -0.38
N ALA A 78 16.72 -56.40 0.71
CA ALA A 78 15.72 -55.68 1.49
C ALA A 78 16.27 -54.38 2.14
N LEU A 79 17.53 -54.36 2.56
CA LEU A 79 18.20 -53.15 3.06
C LEU A 79 18.53 -52.17 1.94
N GLU A 80 18.87 -52.62 0.73
CA GLU A 80 19.06 -51.75 -0.43
C GLU A 80 17.73 -51.11 -0.89
N ASP A 81 16.63 -51.85 -0.87
CA ASP A 81 15.27 -51.31 -1.10
C ASP A 81 14.86 -50.31 0.00
N GLU A 82 15.14 -50.58 1.29
CA GLU A 82 14.84 -49.67 2.40
C GLU A 82 15.66 -48.38 2.31
N VAL A 83 16.96 -48.46 2.01
CA VAL A 83 17.82 -47.28 1.79
C VAL A 83 17.36 -46.48 0.57
N THR A 84 17.03 -47.15 -0.54
CA THR A 84 16.51 -46.48 -1.75
C THR A 84 15.19 -45.75 -1.46
N THR A 85 14.30 -46.38 -0.69
CA THR A 85 13.03 -45.78 -0.24
C THR A 85 13.29 -44.57 0.67
N LEU A 86 14.19 -44.68 1.64
CA LEU A 86 14.56 -43.58 2.55
C LEU A 86 15.16 -42.39 1.78
N SER A 87 16.09 -42.63 0.85
CA SER A 87 16.65 -41.59 -0.01
C SER A 87 15.59 -40.90 -0.88
N GLY A 88 14.60 -41.65 -1.40
CA GLY A 88 13.44 -41.08 -2.09
C GLY A 88 12.64 -40.14 -1.18
N THR A 89 12.25 -40.60 0.02
CA THR A 89 11.48 -39.78 0.98
C THR A 89 12.24 -38.55 1.48
N LEU A 90 13.59 -38.60 1.51
CA LEU A 90 14.43 -37.45 1.85
C LEU A 90 14.41 -36.41 0.73
N ALA A 91 14.60 -36.83 -0.53
CA ALA A 91 14.55 -35.93 -1.69
C ALA A 91 13.16 -35.27 -1.88
N ASP A 92 12.08 -36.01 -1.60
CA ASP A 92 10.72 -35.45 -1.57
C ASP A 92 10.58 -34.36 -0.49
N ARG A 93 11.13 -34.59 0.71
CA ARG A 93 11.11 -33.61 1.82
C ARG A 93 11.97 -32.38 1.54
N GLU A 94 13.17 -32.56 0.99
CA GLU A 94 14.03 -31.45 0.53
C GLU A 94 13.32 -30.61 -0.53
N THR A 95 12.60 -31.25 -1.46
CA THR A 95 11.78 -30.57 -2.48
C THR A 95 10.62 -29.80 -1.84
N ILE A 96 9.96 -30.36 -0.82
CA ILE A 96 8.90 -29.66 -0.07
C ILE A 96 9.45 -28.41 0.64
N VAL A 97 10.56 -28.53 1.38
CA VAL A 97 11.21 -27.40 2.07
C VAL A 97 11.62 -26.31 1.07
N ALA A 98 12.24 -26.67 -0.07
CA ALA A 98 12.60 -25.70 -1.10
C ALA A 98 11.39 -24.91 -1.66
N ASN A 99 10.23 -25.56 -1.81
CA ASN A 99 8.99 -24.91 -2.21
C ASN A 99 8.40 -24.02 -1.08
N GLN A 100 8.51 -24.43 0.19
CA GLN A 100 8.08 -23.63 1.34
C GLN A 100 8.94 -22.36 1.49
N LEU A 101 10.26 -22.47 1.38
CA LEU A 101 11.17 -21.31 1.38
C LEU A 101 10.89 -20.33 0.23
N ALA A 102 10.55 -20.83 -0.96
CA ALA A 102 10.14 -19.99 -2.09
C ALA A 102 8.81 -19.25 -1.82
N LEU A 103 7.83 -19.91 -1.18
CA LEU A 103 6.57 -19.28 -0.76
C LEU A 103 6.79 -18.23 0.34
N ILE A 104 7.63 -18.53 1.34
CA ILE A 104 8.06 -17.61 2.40
C ILE A 104 8.69 -16.35 1.80
N ALA A 105 9.58 -16.50 0.81
CA ALA A 105 10.21 -15.37 0.12
C ALA A 105 9.21 -14.54 -0.73
N ALA A 106 8.22 -15.18 -1.35
CA ALA A 106 7.15 -14.48 -2.08
C ALA A 106 6.23 -13.71 -1.12
N LEU A 107 5.77 -14.33 -0.03
CA LEU A 107 4.94 -13.67 0.99
C LEU A 107 5.64 -12.46 1.62
N ARG A 108 6.93 -12.58 1.95
CA ARG A 108 7.77 -11.47 2.44
C ARG A 108 7.94 -10.34 1.41
N THR A 109 7.79 -10.63 0.12
CA THR A 109 7.80 -9.61 -0.95
C THR A 109 6.44 -8.92 -1.05
N ASP A 110 5.34 -9.68 -1.01
CA ASP A 110 3.97 -9.15 -1.03
C ASP A 110 3.66 -8.25 0.18
N THR A 111 4.11 -8.62 1.39
CA THR A 111 3.94 -7.76 2.58
C THR A 111 4.76 -6.47 2.48
N ALA A 112 5.98 -6.53 1.95
CA ALA A 112 6.81 -5.35 1.69
C ALA A 112 6.18 -4.41 0.64
N GLU A 113 5.62 -4.95 -0.45
CA GLU A 113 4.87 -4.17 -1.43
C GLU A 113 3.61 -3.52 -0.82
N GLN A 114 2.84 -4.26 -0.02
CA GLN A 114 1.66 -3.71 0.65
C GLN A 114 2.03 -2.62 1.66
N ALA A 115 3.13 -2.79 2.41
CA ALA A 115 3.64 -1.78 3.34
C ALA A 115 4.04 -0.49 2.59
N ALA A 116 4.73 -0.60 1.46
CA ALA A 116 5.08 0.55 0.62
C ALA A 116 3.84 1.27 0.05
N ARG A 117 2.80 0.52 -0.35
CA ARG A 117 1.50 1.09 -0.79
C ARG A 117 0.79 1.82 0.36
N ILE A 118 0.80 1.26 1.57
CA ILE A 118 0.21 1.89 2.77
C ILE A 118 0.95 3.19 3.11
N ALA A 119 2.29 3.21 3.12
CA ALA A 119 3.06 4.43 3.35
C ALA A 119 2.72 5.52 2.32
N SER A 120 2.60 5.17 1.03
CA SER A 120 2.17 6.11 -0.01
C SER A 120 0.74 6.64 0.19
N PHE A 121 -0.18 5.84 0.74
CA PHE A 121 -1.51 6.32 1.12
C PHE A 121 -1.48 7.25 2.34
N GLU A 122 -0.60 6.98 3.31
CA GLU A 122 -0.41 7.84 4.49
C GLU A 122 0.16 9.22 4.09
N ASP A 123 1.15 9.26 3.20
CA ASP A 123 1.67 10.51 2.61
C ASP A 123 0.58 11.30 1.86
N GLN A 124 -0.26 10.61 1.08
CA GLN A 124 -1.39 11.23 0.38
C GLN A 124 -2.42 11.80 1.35
N VAL A 125 -2.75 11.07 2.43
CA VAL A 125 -3.66 11.55 3.48
C VAL A 125 -3.05 12.74 4.23
N ALA A 126 -1.76 12.72 4.56
CA ALA A 126 -1.07 13.85 5.17
C ALA A 126 -1.08 15.09 4.26
N SER A 127 -0.82 14.93 2.96
CA SER A 127 -0.91 16.02 1.98
C SER A 127 -2.32 16.59 1.86
N LEU A 128 -3.35 15.74 1.87
CA LEU A 128 -4.75 16.17 1.86
C LEU A 128 -5.15 16.89 3.16
N LEU A 129 -4.65 16.44 4.32
CA LEU A 129 -4.88 17.12 5.60
C LEU A 129 -4.21 18.50 5.64
N SER A 130 -2.97 18.64 5.15
CA SER A 130 -2.32 19.96 5.00
C SER A 130 -3.17 20.89 4.15
N ARG A 131 -3.57 20.46 2.94
CA ARG A 131 -4.38 21.29 2.04
C ARG A 131 -5.74 21.69 2.64
N ASN A 132 -6.34 20.85 3.48
CA ASN A 132 -7.56 21.22 4.21
C ASN A 132 -7.28 22.28 5.28
N ALA A 133 -6.16 22.21 5.99
CA ALA A 133 -5.76 23.25 6.95
C ALA A 133 -5.43 24.58 6.24
N ASP A 134 -4.73 24.54 5.11
CA ASP A 134 -4.44 25.71 4.26
C ASP A 134 -5.74 26.36 3.76
N LEU A 135 -6.73 25.54 3.34
CA LEU A 135 -8.07 25.98 2.95
C LEU A 135 -8.87 26.56 4.12
N ASP A 136 -8.92 25.90 5.29
CA ASP A 136 -9.63 26.41 6.46
C ASP A 136 -9.01 27.73 6.98
N GLN A 137 -7.68 27.92 6.84
CA GLN A 137 -7.02 29.20 7.10
C GLN A 137 -7.39 30.27 6.07
N ALA A 138 -7.35 29.96 4.77
CA ALA A 138 -7.75 30.89 3.71
C ALA A 138 -9.23 31.31 3.82
N LEU A 139 -10.11 30.36 4.15
CA LEU A 139 -11.53 30.57 4.40
C LEU A 139 -11.79 31.42 5.64
N THR A 140 -10.89 31.39 6.62
CA THR A 140 -10.94 32.27 7.81
C THR A 140 -10.51 33.69 7.43
N ALA A 141 -9.36 33.86 6.77
CA ALA A 141 -8.90 35.16 6.29
C ALA A 141 -9.91 35.85 5.36
N ALA A 142 -10.58 35.10 4.47
CA ALA A 142 -11.64 35.62 3.61
C ALA A 142 -12.91 36.04 4.38
N ARG A 143 -13.21 35.42 5.53
CA ARG A 143 -14.30 35.87 6.42
C ARG A 143 -13.93 37.15 7.16
N ASP A 144 -12.68 37.27 7.59
CA ASP A 144 -12.20 38.44 8.32
C ASP A 144 -12.14 39.67 7.41
N ASP A 145 -11.67 39.52 6.17
CA ASP A 145 -11.75 40.55 5.12
C ASP A 145 -13.22 40.92 4.80
N ALA A 146 -14.11 39.94 4.64
CA ALA A 146 -15.54 40.19 4.45
C ALA A 146 -16.22 40.83 5.68
N ALA A 147 -15.69 40.64 6.89
CA ALA A 147 -16.16 41.31 8.10
C ALA A 147 -15.66 42.75 8.19
N ALA A 148 -14.39 43.01 7.83
CA ALA A 148 -13.83 44.36 7.74
C ALA A 148 -14.62 45.22 6.74
N ARG A 149 -14.81 44.74 5.50
CA ARG A 149 -15.61 45.45 4.47
C ARG A 149 -17.04 45.76 4.93
N ARG A 150 -17.64 44.91 5.76
CA ARG A 150 -18.98 45.15 6.33
C ARG A 150 -18.97 46.20 7.45
N ALA A 151 -17.88 46.33 8.19
CA ALA A 151 -17.69 47.42 9.14
C ALA A 151 -17.49 48.75 8.41
N ASP A 152 -16.67 48.76 7.34
CA ASP A 152 -16.42 49.95 6.51
C ASP A 152 -17.72 50.45 5.85
N LEU A 153 -18.46 49.58 5.17
CA LEU A 153 -19.77 49.91 4.57
C LEU A 153 -20.77 50.42 5.60
N ARG A 154 -20.73 49.89 6.83
CA ARG A 154 -21.57 50.38 7.93
C ARG A 154 -21.16 51.77 8.39
N ALA A 155 -19.86 52.05 8.50
CA ALA A 155 -19.36 53.38 8.85
C ALA A 155 -19.78 54.41 7.78
N SER A 156 -19.65 54.09 6.49
CA SER A 156 -20.15 54.95 5.41
C SER A 156 -21.65 55.18 5.47
N ALA A 157 -22.47 54.16 5.78
CA ALA A 157 -23.91 54.33 5.97
C ALA A 157 -24.27 55.20 7.19
N GLU A 158 -23.53 55.06 8.30
CA GLU A 158 -23.67 55.91 9.50
C GLU A 158 -23.15 57.34 9.29
N GLU A 159 -22.31 57.59 8.28
CA GLU A 159 -21.87 58.92 7.83
C GLU A 159 -22.89 59.56 6.89
N ILE A 160 -23.42 58.82 5.90
CA ILE A 160 -24.50 59.27 5.00
C ILE A 160 -25.71 59.73 5.82
N ALA A 161 -26.16 58.95 6.81
CA ALA A 161 -27.30 59.32 7.66
C ALA A 161 -27.07 60.63 8.47
N ARG A 162 -25.82 60.99 8.78
CA ARG A 162 -25.49 62.29 9.40
C ARG A 162 -25.60 63.42 8.39
N LEU A 163 -25.08 63.22 7.18
CA LEU A 163 -25.14 64.20 6.08
C LEU A 163 -26.59 64.45 5.64
N GLU A 164 -27.45 63.43 5.60
CA GLU A 164 -28.90 63.58 5.40
C GLU A 164 -29.56 64.43 6.49
N THR A 165 -29.15 64.23 7.76
CA THR A 165 -29.65 65.00 8.90
C THR A 165 -29.20 66.48 8.82
N GLU A 166 -27.91 66.73 8.54
CA GLU A 166 -27.34 68.07 8.41
C GLU A 166 -27.92 68.83 7.19
N LEU A 167 -28.17 68.12 6.08
CA LEU A 167 -28.89 68.66 4.92
C LEU A 167 -30.32 69.06 5.29
N THR A 168 -31.02 68.23 6.08
CA THR A 168 -32.39 68.54 6.55
C THR A 168 -32.39 69.79 7.43
N GLU A 169 -31.50 69.88 8.44
CA GLU A 169 -31.36 71.10 9.25
C GLU A 169 -31.03 72.34 8.40
N THR A 170 -30.25 72.18 7.33
CA THR A 170 -29.87 73.29 6.43
C THR A 170 -31.04 73.75 5.59
N ILE A 171 -31.88 72.83 5.10
CA ILE A 171 -33.14 73.15 4.40
C ILE A 171 -34.12 73.87 5.36
N ASP A 172 -34.28 73.39 6.59
CA ASP A 172 -35.14 74.02 7.60
C ASP A 172 -34.66 75.44 7.95
N ARG A 173 -33.34 75.64 8.10
CA ARG A 173 -32.72 76.97 8.27
C ARG A 173 -33.01 77.88 7.09
N GLU A 174 -32.91 77.38 5.85
CA GLU A 174 -33.21 78.19 4.67
C GLU A 174 -34.69 78.57 4.59
N GLN A 175 -35.61 77.64 4.88
CA GLN A 175 -37.04 77.92 4.94
C GLN A 175 -37.38 78.96 6.01
N ALA A 176 -36.78 78.85 7.21
CA ALA A 176 -36.94 79.84 8.28
C ALA A 176 -36.41 81.22 7.87
N LEU A 177 -35.26 81.30 7.19
CA LEU A 177 -34.71 82.56 6.67
C LEU A 177 -35.59 83.17 5.56
N ARG A 178 -36.15 82.35 4.66
CA ARG A 178 -37.10 82.81 3.63
C ARG A 178 -38.39 83.34 4.26
N LEU A 179 -38.92 82.68 5.30
CA LEU A 179 -40.10 83.14 6.03
C LEU A 179 -39.83 84.45 6.80
N ALA A 180 -38.66 84.58 7.44
CA ALA A 180 -38.24 85.81 8.10
C ALA A 180 -38.08 86.97 7.10
N LEU A 181 -37.51 86.71 5.91
CA LEU A 181 -37.41 87.69 4.83
C LEU A 181 -38.77 88.12 4.28
N ALA A 182 -39.74 87.20 4.17
CA ALA A 182 -41.11 87.52 3.80
C ALA A 182 -41.77 88.41 4.86
N SER A 183 -41.74 88.01 6.13
CA SER A 183 -42.29 88.81 7.24
C SER A 183 -41.64 90.20 7.37
N ALA A 184 -40.35 90.34 7.03
CA ALA A 184 -39.67 91.64 7.02
C ALA A 184 -40.09 92.51 5.82
N ARG A 185 -40.38 91.92 4.65
CA ARG A 185 -40.98 92.61 3.50
C ARG A 185 -42.39 93.10 3.84
N ASP A 186 -43.22 92.23 4.42
CA ASP A 186 -44.59 92.56 4.85
C ASP A 186 -44.60 93.70 5.89
N GLU A 187 -43.65 93.71 6.83
CA GLU A 187 -43.50 94.80 7.81
C GLU A 187 -43.04 96.12 7.14
N ILE A 188 -42.09 96.07 6.21
CA ILE A 188 -41.63 97.25 5.44
C ILE A 188 -42.78 97.82 4.60
N ASP A 189 -43.56 96.98 3.92
CA ASP A 189 -44.70 97.41 3.11
C ASP A 189 -45.80 98.04 4.00
N ALA A 190 -46.10 97.46 5.16
CA ALA A 190 -47.03 98.04 6.14
C ALA A 190 -46.53 99.38 6.72
N GLN A 191 -45.23 99.52 6.99
CA GLN A 191 -44.62 100.79 7.40
C GLN A 191 -44.68 101.84 6.26
N ALA A 192 -44.51 101.43 5.00
CA ALA A 192 -44.63 102.30 3.84
C ALA A 192 -46.08 102.77 3.61
N GLU A 193 -47.09 101.90 3.79
CA GLU A 193 -48.50 102.29 3.76
C GLU A 193 -48.86 103.25 4.89
N ALA A 194 -48.39 102.99 6.12
CA ALA A 194 -48.59 103.91 7.24
C ALA A 194 -47.96 105.29 6.98
N ALA A 195 -46.77 105.34 6.36
CA ALA A 195 -46.13 106.59 5.96
C ALA A 195 -46.90 107.33 4.85
N ARG A 196 -47.41 106.61 3.83
CA ARG A 196 -48.28 107.17 2.77
C ARG A 196 -49.56 107.77 3.36
N LEU A 197 -50.21 107.04 4.28
CA LEU A 197 -51.44 107.49 4.94
C LEU A 197 -51.20 108.71 5.83
N ALA A 198 -50.09 108.76 6.57
CA ALA A 198 -49.70 109.92 7.37
C ALA A 198 -49.36 111.16 6.50
N ALA A 199 -48.79 110.96 5.31
CA ALA A 199 -48.56 112.02 4.34
C ALA A 199 -49.89 112.56 3.76
N ALA A 200 -50.80 111.67 3.37
CA ALA A 200 -52.13 112.05 2.87
C ALA A 200 -52.97 112.80 3.94
N GLN A 201 -52.92 112.36 5.20
CA GLN A 201 -53.54 113.07 6.33
C GLN A 201 -52.97 114.47 6.52
N ARG A 202 -51.64 114.64 6.40
CA ARG A 202 -51.00 115.95 6.48
C ARG A 202 -51.44 116.87 5.35
N GLN A 203 -51.42 116.38 4.11
CA GLN A 203 -51.86 117.15 2.94
C GLN A 203 -53.33 117.58 3.06
N ALA A 204 -54.21 116.73 3.59
CA ALA A 204 -55.61 117.06 3.85
C ALA A 204 -55.77 118.16 4.92
N LEU A 205 -54.96 118.12 5.99
CA LEU A 205 -54.93 119.17 7.01
C LEU A 205 -54.38 120.49 6.45
N GLU A 206 -53.35 120.45 5.61
CA GLU A 206 -52.78 121.62 4.93
C GLU A 206 -53.81 122.27 3.98
N SER A 207 -54.58 121.47 3.22
CA SER A 207 -55.68 122.01 2.40
C SER A 207 -56.81 122.61 3.24
N LEU A 208 -57.17 122.01 4.38
CA LEU A 208 -58.20 122.55 5.28
C LEU A 208 -57.74 123.88 5.91
N ILE A 209 -56.46 124.03 6.24
CA ILE A 209 -55.89 125.28 6.73
C ILE A 209 -55.94 126.36 5.64
N ALA A 210 -55.62 126.03 4.39
CA ALA A 210 -55.71 126.97 3.27
C ALA A 210 -57.16 127.40 2.97
N GLU A 211 -58.12 126.49 3.08
CA GLU A 211 -59.56 126.78 2.92
C GLU A 211 -60.06 127.70 4.05
N LEU A 212 -59.71 127.42 5.31
CA LEU A 212 -60.05 128.28 6.46
C LEU A 212 -59.38 129.66 6.38
N GLN A 213 -58.15 129.77 5.88
CA GLN A 213 -57.50 131.07 5.61
C GLN A 213 -58.21 131.85 4.50
N THR A 214 -58.69 131.16 3.45
CA THR A 214 -59.48 131.77 2.38
C THR A 214 -60.83 132.27 2.89
N GLU A 215 -61.49 131.51 3.76
CA GLU A 215 -62.74 131.93 4.39
C GLU A 215 -62.53 133.13 5.34
N ALA A 216 -61.42 133.15 6.10
CA ALA A 216 -61.06 134.26 6.95
C ALA A 216 -60.84 135.57 6.16
N ALA A 217 -60.08 135.51 5.06
CA ALA A 217 -59.87 136.66 4.17
C ALA A 217 -61.18 137.16 3.52
N SER A 218 -62.08 136.26 3.14
CA SER A 218 -63.42 136.60 2.64
C SER A 218 -64.24 137.36 3.70
N ARG A 219 -64.25 136.88 4.95
CA ARG A 219 -64.93 137.57 6.07
C ARG A 219 -64.31 138.94 6.35
N GLU A 220 -62.98 139.06 6.31
CA GLU A 220 -62.27 140.33 6.51
C GLU A 220 -62.63 141.36 5.42
N ALA A 221 -62.75 140.94 4.16
CA ALA A 221 -63.26 141.79 3.07
C ALA A 221 -64.70 142.26 3.32
N THR A 222 -65.61 141.39 3.77
CA THR A 222 -67.01 141.80 4.07
C THR A 222 -67.11 142.79 5.23
N LEU A 223 -66.14 142.81 6.15
CA LEU A 223 -66.09 143.80 7.22
C LEU A 223 -65.60 145.18 6.73
N ALA A 224 -64.74 145.21 5.70
CA ALA A 224 -64.28 146.45 5.07
C ALA A 224 -65.41 147.19 4.32
N ASP A 225 -66.21 146.47 3.52
CA ASP A 225 -67.39 147.03 2.83
C ASP A 225 -68.43 147.59 3.81
N LEU A 226 -68.62 146.92 4.96
CA LEU A 226 -69.53 147.38 6.01
C LEU A 226 -69.04 148.69 6.66
N ALA A 227 -67.73 148.87 6.83
CA ALA A 227 -67.13 150.10 7.33
C ALA A 227 -67.24 151.26 6.33
N ALA A 228 -67.01 151.00 5.03
CA ALA A 228 -67.20 152.01 3.98
C ALA A 228 -68.66 152.51 3.93
N SER A 229 -69.61 151.57 4.05
CA SER A 229 -71.05 151.86 4.08
C SER A 229 -71.48 152.75 5.27
N LEU A 230 -70.74 152.71 6.38
CA LEU A 230 -71.03 153.53 7.56
C LEU A 230 -70.57 154.99 7.37
N SER A 231 -69.42 155.21 6.74
CA SER A 231 -68.89 156.57 6.51
C SER A 231 -69.74 157.41 5.56
N ASP A 232 -70.37 156.78 4.56
CA ASP A 232 -71.32 157.42 3.64
C ASP A 232 -72.67 157.77 4.30
N ALA A 233 -72.98 157.19 5.47
CA ALA A 233 -74.18 157.53 6.24
C ALA A 233 -74.01 158.83 7.04
N GLU A 234 -72.83 159.04 7.66
CA GLU A 234 -72.58 160.21 8.52
C GLU A 234 -72.59 161.53 7.73
N GLY A 235 -72.05 161.54 6.50
CA GLY A 235 -72.02 162.72 5.62
C GLY A 235 -73.40 163.25 5.18
N ARG A 236 -74.49 162.54 5.46
CA ARG A 236 -75.87 162.98 5.15
C ARG A 236 -76.55 163.71 6.31
N GLY A 237 -75.95 163.77 7.50
CA GLY A 237 -76.53 164.41 8.69
C GLY A 237 -76.53 165.94 8.63
N ASP A 238 -75.41 166.55 8.28
CA ASP A 238 -75.19 168.00 8.43
C ASP A 238 -75.96 168.88 7.43
N ALA A 239 -76.47 168.30 6.33
CA ALA A 239 -77.12 169.04 5.24
C ALA A 239 -78.61 169.37 5.48
N LEU A 240 -79.24 168.83 6.52
CA LEU A 240 -80.71 168.85 6.70
C LEU A 240 -81.22 169.72 7.86
N ALA A 241 -80.34 170.37 8.61
CA ALA A 241 -80.71 171.20 9.77
C ALA A 241 -80.99 172.68 9.45
N ALA A 242 -80.80 173.12 8.20
CA ALA A 242 -80.74 174.54 7.84
C ALA A 242 -82.03 175.13 7.21
N ASP A 243 -82.95 174.30 6.72
CA ASP A 243 -83.95 174.71 5.70
C ASP A 243 -85.43 174.62 6.16
N LEU A 244 -85.69 174.38 7.45
CA LEU A 244 -87.05 174.19 8.00
C LEU A 244 -87.42 175.26 9.04
N ALA A 245 -87.48 176.52 8.59
CA ALA A 245 -87.87 177.66 9.44
C ALA A 245 -88.81 178.70 8.79
N GLU A 246 -89.07 178.66 7.47
CA GLU A 246 -89.67 179.81 6.75
C GLU A 246 -90.96 179.53 5.95
N ARG A 247 -91.52 178.31 5.95
CA ARG A 247 -92.61 177.92 5.01
C ARG A 247 -93.82 177.18 5.59
N GLU A 248 -94.26 177.56 6.79
CA GLU A 248 -95.63 177.29 7.27
C GLU A 248 -96.45 178.57 7.57
N ALA A 249 -96.09 179.67 6.90
CA ALA A 249 -97.00 180.79 6.66
C ALA A 249 -97.50 180.75 5.21
N ASP A 250 -98.73 181.21 5.00
CA ASP A 250 -99.34 181.50 3.69
C ASP A 250 -99.47 180.34 2.69
N LEU A 251 -100.18 179.26 3.09
CA LEU A 251 -101.04 178.52 2.14
C LEU A 251 -102.29 177.90 2.78
N ALA A 252 -102.96 178.66 3.66
CA ALA A 252 -104.30 178.35 4.11
C ALA A 252 -105.35 178.73 3.05
N ASP A 253 -105.90 177.72 2.39
CA ASP A 253 -107.27 177.61 1.84
C ASP A 253 -107.89 178.92 1.30
N ALA A 254 -107.64 179.30 0.05
CA ALA A 254 -108.38 178.85 -1.14
C ALA A 254 -109.82 179.41 -1.29
N ARG A 255 -110.34 179.34 -2.53
CA ARG A 255 -111.53 180.01 -3.09
C ARG A 255 -111.32 181.50 -3.37
N ASP A 256 -111.70 182.05 -4.52
CA ASP A 256 -111.91 181.50 -5.86
C ASP A 256 -112.23 182.69 -6.80
N ARG A 257 -111.68 182.70 -8.03
CA ARG A 257 -111.91 183.75 -9.07
C ARG A 257 -111.26 185.12 -8.71
N ALA A 258 -110.97 186.01 -9.66
CA ALA A 258 -111.15 185.99 -11.11
C ALA A 258 -109.90 186.60 -11.80
N ALA A 259 -109.37 185.99 -12.86
CA ALA A 259 -109.52 186.41 -14.26
C ALA A 259 -108.42 187.39 -14.75
N GLU A 260 -108.34 187.54 -16.08
CA GLU A 260 -107.32 188.30 -16.85
C GLU A 260 -105.90 187.65 -16.80
N ILE A 261 -105.20 187.30 -17.90
CA ILE A 261 -104.88 187.90 -19.23
C ILE A 261 -103.47 188.55 -19.22
N ALA A 262 -102.77 188.44 -20.37
CA ALA A 262 -101.35 188.72 -20.62
C ALA A 262 -100.40 187.68 -19.96
N ALA A 263 -99.61 186.86 -20.66
CA ALA A 263 -98.94 186.90 -21.98
C ALA A 263 -97.62 187.69 -22.02
N ASP A 264 -96.52 186.94 -22.06
CA ASP A 264 -95.36 187.08 -22.98
C ASP A 264 -94.74 185.67 -23.04
N LEU A 265 -94.82 184.98 -24.19
CA LEU A 265 -93.81 184.88 -25.25
C LEU A 265 -92.47 184.25 -24.82
N ASP A 266 -91.95 183.19 -25.45
CA ASP A 266 -92.49 182.16 -26.36
C ASP A 266 -91.60 180.91 -26.14
N ALA A 267 -92.07 179.66 -26.05
CA ALA A 267 -93.13 178.94 -26.77
C ALA A 267 -92.75 178.54 -28.21
N GLU A 268 -92.58 177.22 -28.39
CA GLU A 268 -92.81 176.49 -29.64
C GLU A 268 -91.77 176.64 -30.80
N GLN A 269 -91.67 175.70 -31.75
CA GLN A 269 -92.47 174.49 -32.00
C GLN A 269 -91.65 173.35 -32.62
N ALA A 270 -92.29 172.20 -32.83
CA ALA A 270 -91.83 171.21 -33.81
C ALA A 270 -91.71 171.84 -35.21
N ALA A 271 -90.62 171.56 -35.92
CA ALA A 271 -90.36 172.08 -37.26
C ALA A 271 -90.37 170.98 -38.33
N ALA A 272 -90.65 171.37 -39.56
CA ALA A 272 -90.63 170.48 -40.71
C ALA A 272 -89.20 170.19 -41.22
N ALA A 273 -89.12 169.19 -42.10
CA ALA A 273 -88.03 168.87 -43.04
C ALA A 273 -86.86 167.98 -42.56
N LEU A 274 -86.76 166.84 -43.26
CA LEU A 274 -85.55 166.24 -43.86
C LEU A 274 -84.26 166.06 -43.04
N LEU A 275 -83.95 164.77 -42.84
CA LEU A 275 -82.67 164.10 -43.18
C LEU A 275 -81.39 164.44 -42.37
N ARG A 276 -80.45 163.49 -42.49
CA ARG A 276 -79.03 163.50 -42.08
C ARG A 276 -78.75 163.34 -40.59
N GLU A 277 -77.86 162.44 -40.12
CA GLU A 277 -76.56 161.88 -40.58
C GLU A 277 -75.41 162.45 -39.73
N ARG A 278 -75.20 161.83 -38.55
CA ARG A 278 -73.94 161.59 -37.81
C ARG A 278 -74.28 160.96 -36.45
N LEU A 279 -73.73 159.82 -36.01
CA LEU A 279 -72.32 159.37 -35.90
C LEU A 279 -71.57 160.15 -34.79
N GLU A 280 -71.24 159.47 -33.68
CA GLU A 280 -69.86 159.06 -33.30
C GLU A 280 -69.04 160.24 -32.72
N GLY A 281 -68.55 160.17 -31.48
CA GLY A 281 -67.35 159.39 -31.09
C GLY A 281 -66.39 160.34 -30.33
N VAL A 282 -65.28 159.96 -29.66
CA VAL A 282 -64.50 158.71 -29.52
C VAL A 282 -63.50 158.90 -28.34
N GLU A 283 -62.98 157.80 -27.75
CA GLU A 283 -61.73 157.66 -26.93
C GLU A 283 -61.58 158.14 -25.45
N ALA A 284 -60.67 157.41 -24.77
CA ALA A 284 -59.86 157.72 -23.56
C ALA A 284 -60.56 157.83 -22.17
N ASP A 285 -60.04 157.28 -21.06
CA ASP A 285 -58.86 156.39 -20.88
C ASP A 285 -58.90 155.63 -19.53
N LEU A 286 -58.08 154.56 -19.38
CA LEU A 286 -57.78 153.78 -18.15
C LEU A 286 -58.94 152.95 -17.52
N SER A 287 -58.75 151.71 -17.07
CA SER A 287 -57.58 150.80 -17.14
C SER A 287 -57.98 149.32 -17.06
N GLU A 288 -57.63 148.51 -18.07
CA GLU A 288 -57.68 147.04 -18.04
C GLU A 288 -56.26 146.46 -17.91
N GLU A 289 -55.86 145.88 -16.76
CA GLU A 289 -54.65 145.01 -16.74
C GLU A 289 -54.59 143.92 -15.66
N GLU A 290 -55.30 144.05 -14.52
CA GLU A 290 -55.14 143.11 -13.40
C GLU A 290 -55.98 141.82 -13.51
N ALA A 291 -57.18 141.87 -14.09
CA ALA A 291 -58.10 140.73 -14.16
C ALA A 291 -57.58 139.55 -15.02
N ALA A 292 -56.73 139.83 -16.02
CA ALA A 292 -56.30 138.83 -17.00
C ALA A 292 -55.16 137.90 -16.51
N ARG A 293 -54.29 138.37 -15.61
CA ARG A 293 -53.07 137.63 -15.24
C ARG A 293 -53.33 136.45 -14.29
N LEU A 294 -54.33 136.55 -13.42
CA LEU A 294 -54.66 135.50 -12.44
C LEU A 294 -55.22 134.23 -13.11
N ALA A 295 -56.02 134.37 -14.18
CA ALA A 295 -56.66 133.25 -14.86
C ALA A 295 -55.67 132.33 -15.60
N GLN A 296 -54.61 132.87 -16.19
CA GLN A 296 -53.62 132.06 -16.94
C GLN A 296 -52.59 131.37 -16.03
N ALA A 297 -52.28 131.94 -14.86
CA ALA A 297 -51.35 131.33 -13.91
C ALA A 297 -51.90 130.00 -13.35
N ALA A 298 -53.13 130.02 -12.83
CA ALA A 298 -53.78 128.85 -12.24
C ALA A 298 -53.95 127.68 -13.24
N ALA A 299 -54.25 127.99 -14.51
CA ALA A 299 -54.38 126.99 -15.57
C ALA A 299 -53.06 126.26 -15.88
N ALA A 300 -51.93 126.97 -15.86
CA ALA A 300 -50.62 126.38 -16.11
C ALA A 300 -50.13 125.51 -14.93
N GLU A 301 -50.46 125.89 -13.70
CA GLU A 301 -50.11 125.16 -12.49
C GLU A 301 -50.91 123.86 -12.33
N ALA A 302 -52.23 123.92 -12.57
CA ALA A 302 -53.09 122.73 -12.59
C ALA A 302 -52.69 121.69 -13.66
N LEU A 303 -52.17 122.14 -14.81
CA LEU A 303 -51.67 121.24 -15.86
C LEU A 303 -50.34 120.60 -15.46
N ARG A 304 -49.43 121.34 -14.81
CA ARG A 304 -48.17 120.80 -14.27
C ARG A 304 -48.41 119.78 -13.16
N ALA A 305 -49.35 120.05 -12.25
CA ALA A 305 -49.72 119.10 -11.20
C ALA A 305 -50.26 117.77 -11.77
N ARG A 306 -51.08 117.83 -12.83
CA ARG A 306 -51.58 116.62 -13.52
C ARG A 306 -50.48 115.83 -14.23
N LEU A 307 -49.55 116.51 -14.91
CA LEU A 307 -48.42 115.84 -15.56
C LEU A 307 -47.45 115.23 -14.53
N ALA A 308 -47.13 115.94 -13.45
CA ALA A 308 -46.29 115.42 -12.37
C ALA A 308 -46.91 114.19 -11.68
N ASN A 309 -48.23 114.17 -11.47
CA ASN A 309 -48.91 112.99 -10.96
C ASN A 309 -48.91 111.83 -11.97
N ALA A 310 -49.12 112.09 -13.26
CA ALA A 310 -49.06 111.05 -14.30
C ALA A 310 -47.65 110.45 -14.45
N ASP A 311 -46.60 111.27 -14.40
CA ASP A 311 -45.20 110.79 -14.39
C ASP A 311 -44.88 110.00 -13.10
N ALA A 312 -45.44 110.40 -11.96
CA ALA A 312 -45.29 109.67 -10.70
C ALA A 312 -46.04 108.32 -10.70
N GLU A 313 -47.26 108.27 -11.24
CA GLU A 313 -48.03 107.04 -11.44
C GLU A 313 -47.33 106.08 -12.42
N LEU A 314 -46.84 106.61 -13.56
CA LEU A 314 -46.06 105.82 -14.51
C LEU A 314 -44.76 105.31 -13.90
N THR A 315 -44.06 106.11 -13.09
CA THR A 315 -42.84 105.69 -12.38
C THR A 315 -43.13 104.64 -11.32
N ALA A 316 -44.23 104.77 -10.56
CA ALA A 316 -44.65 103.76 -9.60
C ALA A 316 -45.04 102.44 -10.29
N MET A 317 -45.69 102.52 -11.46
CA MET A 317 -46.13 101.38 -12.25
C MET A 317 -44.96 100.69 -12.99
N THR A 318 -43.94 101.41 -13.45
CA THR A 318 -42.72 100.77 -13.98
C THR A 318 -41.92 100.12 -12.85
N LEU A 319 -41.79 100.76 -11.68
CA LEU A 319 -41.15 100.14 -10.52
C LEU A 319 -41.89 98.88 -10.04
N SER A 320 -43.23 98.89 -9.99
CA SER A 320 -43.99 97.69 -9.62
C SER A 320 -43.87 96.59 -10.68
N LEU A 321 -43.81 96.94 -11.97
CA LEU A 321 -43.62 95.97 -13.06
C LEU A 321 -42.19 95.39 -13.08
N GLU A 322 -41.16 96.19 -12.80
CA GLU A 322 -39.80 95.70 -12.61
C GLU A 322 -39.68 94.83 -11.36
N GLU A 323 -40.39 95.15 -10.29
CA GLU A 323 -40.40 94.30 -9.09
C GLU A 323 -41.22 93.01 -9.28
N GLU A 324 -42.38 93.02 -9.94
CA GLU A 324 -43.08 91.79 -10.33
C GLU A 324 -42.24 90.93 -11.27
N ARG A 325 -41.58 91.54 -12.27
CA ARG A 325 -40.67 90.82 -13.17
C ARG A 325 -39.48 90.25 -12.40
N ARG A 326 -38.91 90.98 -11.45
CA ARG A 326 -37.86 90.47 -10.56
C ARG A 326 -38.37 89.32 -9.69
N ARG A 327 -39.59 89.40 -9.14
CA ARG A 327 -40.23 88.29 -8.39
C ARG A 327 -40.48 87.07 -9.30
N ALA A 328 -40.78 87.27 -10.58
CA ALA A 328 -40.86 86.20 -11.58
C ALA A 328 -39.48 85.60 -11.92
N GLU A 329 -38.42 86.40 -12.05
CA GLU A 329 -37.05 85.92 -12.26
C GLU A 329 -36.50 85.20 -11.02
N GLU A 330 -36.78 85.69 -9.81
CA GLU A 330 -36.46 85.03 -8.52
C GLU A 330 -37.21 83.69 -8.40
N THR A 331 -38.51 83.62 -8.71
CA THR A 331 -39.29 82.36 -8.63
C THR A 331 -38.94 81.34 -9.70
N LEU A 332 -38.64 81.76 -10.95
CA LEU A 332 -38.13 80.86 -11.99
C LEU A 332 -36.74 80.32 -11.62
N THR A 333 -35.88 81.13 -11.01
CA THR A 333 -34.57 80.68 -10.50
C THR A 333 -34.73 79.66 -9.37
N LEU A 334 -35.67 79.89 -8.44
CA LEU A 334 -36.00 78.93 -7.38
C LEU A 334 -36.61 77.63 -7.91
N LEU A 335 -37.47 77.69 -8.93
CA LEU A 335 -38.04 76.50 -9.58
C LEU A 335 -36.94 75.69 -10.29
N ALA A 336 -36.08 76.33 -11.09
CA ALA A 336 -34.97 75.66 -11.76
C ALA A 336 -33.97 75.06 -10.75
N ALA A 337 -33.76 75.69 -9.58
CA ALA A 337 -32.97 75.14 -8.49
C ALA A 337 -33.65 73.93 -7.84
N ALA A 338 -34.97 73.97 -7.62
CA ALA A 338 -35.75 72.85 -7.07
C ALA A 338 -35.81 71.65 -8.02
N GLU A 339 -36.00 71.87 -9.33
CA GLU A 339 -35.94 70.84 -10.36
C GLU A 339 -34.54 70.21 -10.42
N ASN A 340 -33.47 71.01 -10.35
CA ASN A 340 -32.10 70.48 -10.26
C ASN A 340 -31.87 69.69 -8.96
N ALA A 341 -32.43 70.12 -7.83
CA ALA A 341 -32.33 69.40 -6.56
C ALA A 341 -33.06 68.06 -6.62
N GLN A 342 -34.29 68.02 -7.16
CA GLN A 342 -35.04 66.79 -7.37
C GLN A 342 -34.31 65.85 -8.33
N LEU A 343 -33.82 66.35 -9.47
CA LEU A 343 -33.10 65.53 -10.45
C LEU A 343 -31.84 64.89 -9.86
N ARG A 344 -31.10 65.63 -9.01
CA ARG A 344 -29.93 65.11 -8.26
C ARG A 344 -30.31 64.05 -7.23
N LEU A 345 -31.45 64.22 -6.56
CA LEU A 345 -31.94 63.28 -5.55
C LEU A 345 -32.48 62.00 -6.20
N GLU A 346 -33.06 62.10 -7.40
CA GLU A 346 -33.44 60.97 -8.24
C GLU A 346 -32.22 60.22 -8.81
N THR A 347 -31.16 60.91 -9.27
CA THR A 347 -29.91 60.22 -9.67
C THR A 347 -29.21 59.57 -8.48
N ALA A 348 -29.08 60.25 -7.34
CA ALA A 348 -28.51 59.66 -6.13
C ALA A 348 -29.25 58.37 -5.71
N ARG A 349 -30.59 58.38 -5.73
CA ARG A 349 -31.40 57.16 -5.49
C ARG A 349 -31.17 56.06 -6.52
N ALA A 350 -30.97 56.41 -7.79
CA ALA A 350 -30.70 55.43 -8.84
C ALA A 350 -29.30 54.80 -8.66
N ASP A 351 -28.30 55.60 -8.31
CA ASP A 351 -26.93 55.16 -8.03
C ASP A 351 -26.88 54.28 -6.77
N ASP A 352 -27.54 54.68 -5.68
CA ASP A 352 -27.66 53.88 -4.44
C ASP A 352 -28.35 52.53 -4.69
N MET A 353 -29.43 52.51 -5.48
CA MET A 353 -30.11 51.27 -5.86
C MET A 353 -29.21 50.37 -6.71
N SER A 354 -28.45 50.94 -7.65
CA SER A 354 -27.43 50.23 -8.44
C SER A 354 -26.34 49.63 -7.54
N GLU A 355 -25.84 50.38 -6.56
CA GLU A 355 -24.80 49.90 -5.64
C GLU A 355 -25.35 48.83 -4.67
N LEU A 356 -26.59 48.96 -4.21
CA LEU A 356 -27.27 47.93 -3.44
C LEU A 356 -27.47 46.64 -4.25
N GLU A 357 -27.76 46.73 -5.55
CA GLU A 357 -27.83 45.59 -6.46
C GLU A 357 -26.46 44.95 -6.70
N ARG A 358 -25.38 45.74 -6.86
CA ARG A 358 -23.99 45.23 -6.90
C ARG A 358 -23.63 44.49 -5.62
N GLN A 359 -23.89 45.07 -4.45
CA GLN A 359 -23.63 44.44 -3.16
C GLN A 359 -24.44 43.13 -2.98
N ARG A 360 -25.70 43.10 -3.42
CA ARG A 360 -26.51 41.86 -3.46
C ARG A 360 -25.93 40.82 -4.41
N ALA A 361 -25.45 41.22 -5.59
CA ALA A 361 -24.81 40.33 -6.55
C ALA A 361 -23.49 39.74 -5.99
N LEU A 362 -22.65 40.57 -5.37
CA LEU A 362 -21.41 40.16 -4.70
C LEU A 362 -21.68 39.21 -3.53
N LEU A 363 -22.67 39.51 -2.68
CA LEU A 363 -23.10 38.60 -1.60
C LEU A 363 -23.68 37.30 -2.16
N ALA A 364 -24.40 37.33 -3.28
CA ALA A 364 -24.90 36.12 -3.92
C ALA A 364 -23.77 35.27 -4.53
N GLN A 365 -22.74 35.89 -5.10
CA GLN A 365 -21.54 35.20 -5.58
C GLN A 365 -20.75 34.58 -4.42
N ALA A 366 -20.40 35.37 -3.41
CA ALA A 366 -19.63 34.89 -2.24
C ALA A 366 -20.36 33.76 -1.49
N ASN A 367 -21.70 33.78 -1.45
CA ASN A 367 -22.48 32.66 -0.89
C ASN A 367 -22.45 31.40 -1.76
N ARG A 368 -22.34 31.50 -3.10
CA ARG A 368 -22.12 30.33 -3.98
C ARG A 368 -20.73 29.76 -3.76
N GLU A 369 -19.70 30.61 -3.84
CA GLU A 369 -18.30 30.21 -3.60
C GLU A 369 -18.13 29.53 -2.22
N LEU A 370 -18.81 30.04 -1.17
CA LEU A 370 -18.84 29.41 0.16
C LEU A 370 -19.55 28.03 0.17
N VAL A 371 -20.58 27.83 -0.65
CA VAL A 371 -21.29 26.55 -0.80
C VAL A 371 -20.45 25.55 -1.59
N ASP A 372 -19.81 26.00 -2.67
CA ASP A 372 -18.95 25.17 -3.52
C ASP A 372 -17.69 24.72 -2.75
N GLN A 373 -17.01 25.64 -2.05
CA GLN A 373 -15.92 25.33 -1.10
C GLN A 373 -16.33 24.31 -0.03
N ARG A 374 -17.56 24.40 0.49
CA ARG A 374 -18.11 23.42 1.45
C ARG A 374 -18.40 22.07 0.82
N ALA A 375 -18.83 22.03 -0.45
CA ALA A 375 -18.99 20.80 -1.19
C ALA A 375 -17.63 20.13 -1.47
N GLU A 376 -16.63 20.91 -1.88
CA GLU A 376 -15.26 20.43 -2.11
C GLU A 376 -14.60 19.90 -0.84
N THR A 377 -14.64 20.62 0.28
CA THR A 377 -14.13 20.12 1.58
C THR A 377 -14.90 18.89 2.07
N THR A 378 -16.21 18.81 1.83
CA THR A 378 -16.99 17.61 2.15
C THR A 378 -16.54 16.42 1.31
N ASP A 379 -16.32 16.60 0.00
CA ASP A 379 -15.89 15.50 -0.87
C ASP A 379 -14.43 15.10 -0.63
N ALA A 380 -13.53 16.06 -0.35
CA ALA A 380 -12.18 15.79 0.11
C ALA A 380 -12.16 14.95 1.40
N ARG A 381 -13.03 15.28 2.37
CA ARG A 381 -13.20 14.48 3.60
C ARG A 381 -13.74 13.08 3.32
N ARG A 382 -14.65 12.89 2.35
CA ARG A 382 -15.07 11.55 1.89
C ARG A 382 -13.91 10.76 1.28
N ARG A 383 -13.08 11.40 0.43
CA ARG A 383 -11.91 10.77 -0.20
C ARG A 383 -10.88 10.34 0.84
N VAL A 384 -10.56 11.20 1.82
CA VAL A 384 -9.68 10.84 2.96
C VAL A 384 -10.27 9.68 3.78
N ALA A 385 -11.58 9.68 4.05
CA ALA A 385 -12.24 8.57 4.76
C ALA A 385 -12.16 7.24 3.97
N LEU A 386 -12.35 7.27 2.65
CA LEU A 386 -12.22 6.11 1.78
C LEU A 386 -10.77 5.60 1.72
N LEU A 387 -9.79 6.49 1.57
CA LEU A 387 -8.36 6.14 1.59
C LEU A 387 -7.96 5.51 2.93
N ASN A 388 -8.42 6.06 4.05
CA ASN A 388 -8.21 5.47 5.38
C ASN A 388 -8.87 4.09 5.52
N GLN A 389 -10.07 3.89 4.96
CA GLN A 389 -10.74 2.58 4.94
C GLN A 389 -9.96 1.56 4.08
N GLN A 390 -9.37 1.99 2.96
CA GLN A 390 -8.53 1.16 2.09
C GLN A 390 -7.20 0.82 2.77
N ALA A 391 -6.51 1.78 3.38
CA ALA A 391 -5.30 1.53 4.17
C ALA A 391 -5.58 0.59 5.36
N ALA A 392 -6.72 0.74 6.04
CA ALA A 392 -7.15 -0.19 7.10
C ALA A 392 -7.61 -1.57 6.59
N ALA A 393 -7.91 -1.73 5.29
CA ALA A 393 -8.10 -3.03 4.67
C ALA A 393 -6.74 -3.67 4.36
N LEU A 394 -5.82 -2.95 3.71
CA LEU A 394 -4.47 -3.41 3.41
C LEU A 394 -3.69 -3.81 4.67
N ARG A 395 -3.73 -3.00 5.74
CA ARG A 395 -3.10 -3.36 7.04
C ARG A 395 -3.61 -4.69 7.63
N ARG A 396 -4.87 -5.06 7.37
CA ARG A 396 -5.43 -6.36 7.80
C ARG A 396 -4.99 -7.50 6.88
N GLN A 397 -4.83 -7.24 5.58
CA GLN A 397 -4.29 -8.22 4.63
C GLN A 397 -2.80 -8.50 4.91
N ILE A 398 -2.01 -7.48 5.29
CA ILE A 398 -0.64 -7.69 5.79
C ILE A 398 -0.66 -8.59 7.03
N ALA A 399 -1.45 -8.27 8.07
CA ALA A 399 -1.49 -9.09 9.29
C ALA A 399 -1.97 -10.53 9.05
N GLU A 400 -2.82 -10.76 8.03
CA GLU A 400 -3.23 -12.11 7.59
C GLU A 400 -2.08 -12.83 6.87
N LEU A 401 -1.33 -12.14 6.00
CA LEU A 401 -0.15 -12.69 5.31
C LEU A 401 1.03 -12.93 6.25
N GLU A 402 1.25 -12.07 7.25
CA GLU A 402 2.22 -12.26 8.34
C GLU A 402 1.83 -13.50 9.17
N GLY A 403 0.57 -13.66 9.56
CA GLY A 403 0.11 -14.87 10.26
C GLY A 403 0.23 -16.16 9.44
N LEU A 404 0.10 -16.08 8.11
CA LEU A 404 0.36 -17.20 7.19
C LEU A 404 1.86 -17.48 7.01
N LEU A 405 2.70 -16.44 7.05
CA LEU A 405 4.15 -16.52 6.99
C LEU A 405 4.71 -17.18 8.26
N ASP A 406 4.32 -16.69 9.44
CA ASP A 406 4.69 -17.28 10.75
C ASP A 406 4.30 -18.76 10.83
N ALA A 407 3.10 -19.11 10.35
CA ALA A 407 2.61 -20.48 10.30
C ALA A 407 3.30 -21.37 9.23
N ALA A 408 3.96 -20.77 8.25
CA ALA A 408 4.81 -21.47 7.30
C ALA A 408 6.23 -21.68 7.86
N GLU A 409 6.81 -20.66 8.50
CA GLU A 409 8.14 -20.71 9.12
C GLU A 409 8.17 -21.70 10.30
N ALA A 410 7.16 -21.69 11.19
CA ALA A 410 7.05 -22.67 12.27
C ALA A 410 6.87 -24.13 11.79
N ARG A 411 6.34 -24.34 10.57
CA ARG A 411 6.28 -25.65 9.93
C ARG A 411 7.60 -26.06 9.29
N ASP A 412 8.39 -25.10 8.84
CA ASP A 412 9.72 -25.36 8.29
C ASP A 412 10.69 -25.78 9.42
N GLU A 413 10.61 -25.13 10.59
CA GLU A 413 11.30 -25.56 11.81
C GLU A 413 10.91 -27.00 12.22
N GLU A 414 9.62 -27.34 12.22
CA GLU A 414 9.17 -28.71 12.52
C GLU A 414 9.69 -29.72 11.48
N ASN A 415 9.68 -29.37 10.18
CA ASN A 415 10.23 -30.18 9.11
C ASN A 415 11.75 -30.38 9.26
N GLU A 416 12.52 -29.34 9.60
CA GLU A 416 13.97 -29.45 9.77
C GLU A 416 14.29 -30.40 10.94
N VAL A 417 13.59 -30.28 12.07
CA VAL A 417 13.71 -31.21 13.20
C VAL A 417 13.34 -32.64 12.79
N GLN A 418 12.31 -32.85 11.96
CA GLN A 418 11.98 -34.17 11.40
C GLN A 418 13.10 -34.71 10.48
N ILE A 419 13.68 -33.86 9.62
CA ILE A 419 14.79 -34.24 8.71
C ILE A 419 16.05 -34.60 9.49
N GLN A 420 16.44 -33.78 10.47
CA GLN A 420 17.56 -34.10 11.38
C GLN A 420 17.29 -35.41 12.15
N ALA A 421 16.06 -35.67 12.59
CA ALA A 421 15.69 -36.93 13.24
C ALA A 421 15.77 -38.14 12.29
N LEU A 422 15.38 -38.00 11.01
CA LEU A 422 15.57 -39.05 10.00
C LEU A 422 17.05 -39.28 9.70
N GLY A 423 17.84 -38.24 9.50
CA GLY A 423 19.28 -38.34 9.26
C GLY A 423 20.03 -39.03 10.41
N ASN A 424 19.67 -38.70 11.65
CA ASN A 424 20.20 -39.38 12.84
C ASN A 424 19.79 -40.86 12.92
N ARG A 425 18.54 -41.21 12.56
CA ARG A 425 18.11 -42.62 12.45
C ARG A 425 18.89 -43.37 11.36
N LEU A 426 18.99 -42.81 10.16
CA LEU A 426 19.74 -43.40 9.04
C LEU A 426 21.20 -43.64 9.41
N ASN A 427 21.86 -42.66 10.02
CA ASN A 427 23.24 -42.81 10.52
C ASN A 427 23.35 -43.90 11.60
N SER A 428 22.37 -44.02 12.51
CA SER A 428 22.37 -45.10 13.50
C SER A 428 22.14 -46.49 12.89
N ALA A 429 21.27 -46.61 11.88
CA ALA A 429 21.02 -47.85 11.16
C ALA A 429 22.26 -48.29 10.35
N LEU A 430 22.88 -47.38 9.61
CA LEU A 430 24.15 -47.62 8.89
C LEU A 430 25.27 -48.02 9.85
N ALA A 431 25.40 -47.35 11.00
CA ALA A 431 26.37 -47.70 12.02
C ALA A 431 26.11 -49.08 12.64
N GLN A 432 24.85 -49.47 12.83
CA GLN A 432 24.48 -50.78 13.37
C GLN A 432 24.72 -51.91 12.35
N VAL A 433 24.36 -51.72 11.07
CA VAL A 433 24.70 -52.67 9.99
C VAL A 433 26.22 -52.84 9.87
N ALA A 434 26.98 -51.75 9.93
CA ALA A 434 28.45 -51.81 9.92
C ALA A 434 29.03 -52.49 11.18
N ALA A 435 28.39 -52.38 12.34
CA ALA A 435 28.78 -53.09 13.56
C ALA A 435 28.48 -54.60 13.48
N ASP A 436 27.34 -54.98 12.90
CA ASP A 436 26.95 -56.38 12.70
C ASP A 436 27.88 -57.10 11.71
N GLN A 437 28.26 -56.44 10.60
CA GLN A 437 29.26 -57.01 9.68
C GLN A 437 30.65 -57.14 10.32
N ARG A 438 31.08 -56.17 11.15
CA ARG A 438 32.35 -56.26 11.88
C ARG A 438 32.37 -57.40 12.91
N ARG A 439 31.25 -57.67 13.59
CA ARG A 439 31.16 -58.80 14.54
C ARG A 439 31.36 -60.14 13.84
N ARG A 440 30.60 -60.39 12.76
CA ARG A 440 30.73 -61.59 11.93
C ARG A 440 32.13 -61.81 11.39
N ALA A 441 32.79 -60.74 10.93
CA ALA A 441 34.18 -60.82 10.47
C ALA A 441 35.15 -61.21 11.62
N ALA A 442 34.98 -60.64 12.81
CA ALA A 442 35.82 -60.94 13.96
C ALA A 442 35.62 -62.36 14.53
N GLU A 443 34.39 -62.89 14.45
CA GLU A 443 34.05 -64.27 14.82
C GLU A 443 34.78 -65.27 13.91
N LEU A 444 34.67 -65.11 12.58
CA LEU A 444 35.39 -65.93 11.60
C LEU A 444 36.92 -65.83 11.74
N GLU A 445 37.47 -64.65 12.07
CA GLU A 445 38.90 -64.53 12.36
C GLU A 445 39.32 -65.23 13.66
N ALA A 446 38.44 -65.41 14.65
CA ALA A 446 38.75 -66.10 15.91
C ALA A 446 38.80 -67.62 15.68
N GLU A 447 37.76 -68.19 15.08
CA GLU A 447 37.70 -69.58 14.64
C GLU A 447 38.92 -69.97 13.79
N ALA A 448 39.25 -69.16 12.78
CA ALA A 448 40.43 -69.34 11.95
C ALA A 448 41.76 -69.13 12.69
N ARG A 449 41.81 -68.60 13.92
CA ARG A 449 43.00 -68.55 14.77
C ARG A 449 43.14 -69.82 15.61
N ASP A 450 42.06 -70.28 16.23
CA ASP A 450 42.11 -71.42 17.14
C ASP A 450 42.45 -72.73 16.40
N LEU A 451 41.90 -72.94 15.20
CA LEU A 451 42.29 -74.03 14.30
C LEU A 451 43.80 -74.05 13.98
N ARG A 452 44.45 -72.88 13.89
CA ARG A 452 45.92 -72.77 13.71
C ARG A 452 46.70 -73.09 14.99
N ASN A 453 46.15 -72.81 16.16
CA ASN A 453 46.76 -73.10 17.45
C ASN A 453 46.79 -74.61 17.70
N TYR A 454 45.63 -75.28 17.64
CA TYR A 454 45.51 -76.74 17.84
C TYR A 454 46.45 -77.53 16.92
N ARG A 455 46.45 -77.20 15.62
CA ARG A 455 47.36 -77.82 14.65
C ARG A 455 48.84 -77.68 15.04
N SER A 456 49.23 -76.56 15.63
CA SER A 456 50.62 -76.28 16.00
C SER A 456 51.06 -77.05 17.26
N GLU A 457 50.17 -77.18 18.24
CA GLU A 457 50.41 -77.98 19.45
C GLU A 457 50.46 -79.49 19.13
N PHE A 458 49.52 -79.96 18.31
CA PHE A 458 49.43 -81.33 17.82
C PHE A 458 50.75 -81.79 17.15
N PHE A 459 51.26 -81.02 16.18
CA PHE A 459 52.55 -81.29 15.54
C PHE A 459 53.75 -81.14 16.49
N GLY A 460 53.58 -80.42 17.61
CA GLY A 460 54.55 -80.38 18.70
C GLY A 460 54.74 -81.76 19.33
N ARG A 461 53.67 -82.31 19.92
CA ARG A 461 53.67 -83.62 20.61
C ARG A 461 54.15 -84.75 19.69
N MET A 462 53.58 -84.85 18.48
CA MET A 462 53.95 -85.88 17.49
C MET A 462 55.44 -85.85 17.10
N ARG A 463 56.05 -84.66 17.00
CA ARG A 463 57.47 -84.51 16.64
C ARG A 463 58.41 -84.94 17.76
N GLU A 464 58.04 -84.73 19.02
CA GLU A 464 58.84 -85.12 20.19
C GLU A 464 58.97 -86.64 20.30
N LEU A 465 57.89 -87.39 20.05
CA LEU A 465 57.85 -88.85 20.21
C LEU A 465 58.43 -89.64 19.02
N LEU A 466 58.55 -88.99 17.85
CA LEU A 466 58.99 -89.61 16.58
C LEU A 466 60.32 -89.06 16.02
N GLY A 467 60.87 -87.96 16.57
CA GLY A 467 62.00 -87.23 15.98
C GLY A 467 63.34 -87.97 15.97
N ASP A 468 63.70 -88.64 17.06
CA ASP A 468 65.04 -89.20 17.30
C ASP A 468 65.22 -90.67 16.86
N ARG A 469 64.50 -91.12 15.80
CA ARG A 469 64.50 -92.53 15.34
C ARG A 469 65.13 -92.71 13.96
N GLU A 470 65.98 -93.72 13.81
CA GLU A 470 66.55 -94.10 12.51
C GLU A 470 65.44 -94.50 11.52
N GLY A 471 65.44 -93.90 10.33
CA GLY A 471 64.50 -94.21 9.24
C GLY A 471 63.24 -93.35 9.14
N ILE A 472 62.98 -92.49 10.14
CA ILE A 472 61.92 -91.47 10.11
C ILE A 472 62.54 -90.11 9.74
N ARG A 473 61.81 -89.27 8.98
CA ARG A 473 62.15 -87.86 8.76
C ARG A 473 60.90 -86.99 8.85
N VAL A 474 60.89 -86.02 9.76
CA VAL A 474 59.85 -84.99 9.82
C VAL A 474 60.17 -83.92 8.76
N VAL A 475 59.20 -83.61 7.89
CA VAL A 475 59.32 -82.60 6.83
C VAL A 475 58.07 -81.72 6.82
N GLY A 476 58.14 -80.54 7.44
CA GLY A 476 56.99 -79.65 7.57
C GLY A 476 55.86 -80.27 8.39
N ASP A 477 54.71 -80.47 7.75
CA ASP A 477 53.50 -81.08 8.31
C ASP A 477 53.39 -82.60 8.07
N ARG A 478 54.51 -83.25 7.69
CA ARG A 478 54.55 -84.66 7.27
C ARG A 478 55.60 -85.49 7.99
N PHE A 479 55.26 -86.75 8.25
CA PHE A 479 56.16 -87.77 8.79
C PHE A 479 56.52 -88.75 7.67
N VAL A 480 57.77 -88.73 7.22
CA VAL A 480 58.26 -89.51 6.07
C VAL A 480 59.01 -90.74 6.55
N PHE A 481 58.51 -91.92 6.18
CA PHE A 481 59.06 -93.23 6.53
C PHE A 481 59.70 -93.87 5.28
N ALA A 482 60.94 -94.34 5.40
CA ALA A 482 61.57 -95.10 4.31
C ALA A 482 60.82 -96.43 4.07
N SER A 483 60.47 -96.72 2.81
CA SER A 483 59.64 -97.90 2.47
C SER A 483 60.31 -99.23 2.83
N GLU A 484 61.63 -99.26 3.04
CA GLU A 484 62.39 -100.47 3.39
C GLU A 484 62.34 -100.77 4.90
N VAL A 485 62.05 -99.76 5.72
CA VAL A 485 61.76 -99.96 7.16
C VAL A 485 60.38 -100.58 7.32
N LEU A 486 59.40 -100.13 6.53
CA LEU A 486 58.00 -100.59 6.63
C LEU A 486 57.72 -101.91 5.89
N PHE A 487 58.32 -102.12 4.71
CA PHE A 487 58.00 -103.22 3.79
C PHE A 487 59.25 -103.97 3.31
N ALA A 488 59.08 -105.23 2.92
CA ALA A 488 60.11 -105.93 2.15
C ALA A 488 60.22 -105.36 0.71
N PRO A 489 61.38 -105.47 0.03
CA PRO A 489 61.53 -105.06 -1.36
C PRO A 489 60.46 -105.69 -2.27
N GLY A 490 59.80 -104.87 -3.10
CA GLY A 490 58.71 -105.29 -3.98
C GLY A 490 57.37 -105.63 -3.30
N ALA A 491 57.30 -105.73 -1.97
CA ALA A 491 56.10 -106.08 -1.23
C ALA A 491 55.30 -104.85 -0.76
N ALA A 492 53.99 -105.06 -0.50
CA ALA A 492 53.11 -104.10 0.17
C ALA A 492 52.64 -104.55 1.57
N THR A 493 52.92 -105.78 1.99
CA THR A 493 52.61 -106.25 3.35
C THR A 493 53.64 -105.69 4.35
N LEU A 494 53.16 -105.06 5.44
CA LEU A 494 54.05 -104.55 6.50
C LEU A 494 54.90 -105.67 7.10
N ASN A 495 56.18 -105.38 7.32
CA ASN A 495 57.07 -106.25 8.09
C ASN A 495 56.86 -106.02 9.61
N ALA A 496 57.55 -106.81 10.45
CA ALA A 496 57.37 -106.74 11.91
C ALA A 496 57.84 -105.41 12.54
N ALA A 497 58.92 -104.81 12.03
CA ALA A 497 59.37 -103.48 12.45
C ALA A 497 58.40 -102.40 11.93
N GLY A 498 57.95 -102.50 10.69
CA GLY A 498 56.96 -101.60 10.09
C GLY A 498 55.66 -101.49 10.90
N ARG A 499 55.12 -102.62 11.40
CA ARG A 499 53.99 -102.60 12.34
C ARG A 499 54.32 -101.86 13.64
N GLN A 500 55.51 -102.07 14.22
CA GLN A 500 55.93 -101.38 15.43
C GLN A 500 56.16 -99.87 15.24
N GLU A 501 56.62 -99.42 14.07
CA GLU A 501 56.74 -97.99 13.76
C GLU A 501 55.36 -97.34 13.68
N ILE A 502 54.46 -97.89 12.87
CA ILE A 502 53.12 -97.32 12.66
C ILE A 502 52.27 -97.41 13.94
N ALA A 503 52.44 -98.45 14.76
CA ALA A 503 51.74 -98.61 16.03
C ALA A 503 51.96 -97.43 17.00
N ARG A 504 53.18 -96.88 17.04
CA ARG A 504 53.48 -95.72 17.89
C ARG A 504 52.92 -94.41 17.33
N VAL A 505 52.74 -94.31 16.01
CA VAL A 505 51.99 -93.20 15.43
C VAL A 505 50.51 -93.33 15.81
N ALA A 506 49.97 -94.55 15.80
CA ALA A 506 48.60 -94.86 16.21
C ALA A 506 48.30 -94.53 17.68
N GLU A 507 49.22 -94.90 18.58
CA GLU A 507 49.15 -94.61 20.03
C GLU A 507 49.03 -93.10 20.30
N VAL A 508 49.90 -92.30 19.68
CA VAL A 508 49.89 -90.83 19.82
C VAL A 508 48.68 -90.19 19.13
N LEU A 509 48.20 -90.77 18.01
CA LEU A 509 46.98 -90.33 17.35
C LEU A 509 45.75 -90.48 18.23
N LEU A 510 45.64 -91.59 18.96
CA LEU A 510 44.53 -91.88 19.87
C LEU A 510 44.64 -91.11 21.20
N GLU A 511 45.85 -90.81 21.67
CA GLU A 511 46.04 -89.95 22.84
C GLU A 511 45.59 -88.50 22.58
N ILE A 512 45.80 -87.98 21.36
CA ILE A 512 45.50 -86.58 21.02
C ILE A 512 44.13 -86.43 20.33
N SER A 513 43.51 -87.48 19.79
CA SER A 513 42.20 -87.36 19.11
C SER A 513 41.12 -86.79 20.01
N ASP A 514 41.15 -87.12 21.30
CA ASP A 514 40.15 -86.74 22.30
C ASP A 514 40.30 -85.27 22.76
N ASP A 515 41.44 -84.63 22.48
CA ASP A 515 41.67 -83.19 22.71
C ASP A 515 41.12 -82.30 21.58
N ILE A 516 40.73 -82.89 20.43
CA ILE A 516 40.32 -82.14 19.24
C ILE A 516 38.79 -82.02 19.20
N PRO A 517 38.21 -80.80 19.22
CA PRO A 517 36.76 -80.60 19.18
C PRO A 517 36.07 -81.25 17.98
N GLU A 518 34.84 -81.74 18.18
CA GLU A 518 34.06 -82.48 17.17
C GLU A 518 33.79 -81.65 15.91
N GLU A 519 33.75 -80.31 16.04
CA GLU A 519 33.59 -79.35 14.96
C GLU A 519 34.77 -79.35 13.95
N ILE A 520 35.91 -79.95 14.32
CA ILE A 520 37.10 -79.97 13.46
C ILE A 520 37.15 -81.27 12.64
N ASN A 521 36.80 -81.16 11.35
CA ASN A 521 36.84 -82.22 10.35
C ASN A 521 38.27 -82.54 9.85
N TRP A 522 39.18 -82.85 10.79
CA TRP A 522 40.53 -83.34 10.49
C TRP A 522 40.53 -84.80 10.02
N ILE A 523 41.45 -85.14 9.12
CA ILE A 523 41.79 -86.52 8.73
C ILE A 523 43.32 -86.70 8.62
N LEU A 524 43.79 -87.93 8.82
CA LEU A 524 45.15 -88.37 8.53
C LEU A 524 45.21 -89.04 7.15
N ARG A 525 45.95 -88.43 6.24
CA ARG A 525 46.23 -88.98 4.91
C ARG A 525 47.58 -89.70 4.89
N VAL A 526 47.58 -90.88 4.28
CA VAL A 526 48.73 -91.76 4.11
C VAL A 526 49.10 -91.78 2.63
N ASP A 527 50.19 -91.10 2.30
CA ASP A 527 50.67 -90.88 0.93
C ASP A 527 51.78 -91.88 0.59
N GLY A 528 51.54 -92.77 -0.38
CA GLY A 528 52.47 -93.81 -0.82
C GLY A 528 53.24 -93.41 -2.09
N HIS A 529 54.55 -93.69 -2.12
CA HIS A 529 55.41 -93.38 -3.26
C HIS A 529 56.41 -94.50 -3.61
N THR A 530 56.82 -94.55 -4.88
CA THR A 530 57.88 -95.44 -5.40
C THR A 530 59.08 -94.63 -5.91
N ASP A 531 60.07 -95.32 -6.47
CA ASP A 531 61.05 -94.71 -7.37
C ASP A 531 60.65 -94.89 -8.84
N ASN A 532 61.53 -94.46 -9.76
CA ASN A 532 61.36 -94.53 -11.21
C ASN A 532 61.87 -95.83 -11.86
N VAL A 533 61.89 -96.95 -11.12
CA VAL A 533 62.20 -98.26 -11.69
C VAL A 533 60.89 -98.97 -12.05
N PRO A 534 60.67 -99.36 -13.32
CA PRO A 534 59.52 -100.16 -13.70
C PRO A 534 59.54 -101.53 -12.99
N LEU A 535 58.36 -101.99 -12.56
CA LEU A 535 58.20 -103.34 -12.01
C LEU A 535 58.42 -104.38 -13.11
N GLY A 536 59.10 -105.48 -12.78
CA GLY A 536 59.36 -106.56 -13.74
C GLY A 536 58.12 -107.44 -13.97
N ASN A 537 58.06 -108.13 -15.11
CA ASN A 537 56.93 -108.98 -15.55
C ASN A 537 56.54 -110.14 -14.60
N SER A 538 57.24 -110.32 -13.48
CA SER A 538 56.95 -111.30 -12.43
C SER A 538 56.70 -110.66 -11.05
N ALA A 539 56.41 -109.35 -11.01
CA ALA A 539 56.02 -108.64 -9.81
C ALA A 539 54.56 -108.95 -9.42
N GLN A 540 54.21 -108.68 -8.16
CA GLN A 540 52.84 -108.86 -7.64
C GLN A 540 51.87 -107.76 -8.11
N PHE A 541 52.39 -106.59 -8.46
CA PHE A 541 51.64 -105.39 -8.84
C PHE A 541 51.97 -105.02 -10.29
N ALA A 542 50.98 -104.51 -11.02
CA ALA A 542 51.09 -104.19 -12.44
C ALA A 542 52.01 -102.98 -12.70
N ASP A 543 51.97 -101.97 -11.83
CA ASP A 543 52.79 -100.76 -11.94
C ASP A 543 53.11 -100.10 -10.58
N ASN A 544 53.81 -98.97 -10.66
CA ASN A 544 54.20 -98.17 -9.51
C ASN A 544 53.01 -97.46 -8.82
N TRP A 545 51.91 -97.17 -9.52
CA TRP A 545 50.70 -96.64 -8.89
C TRP A 545 50.08 -97.68 -7.97
N GLU A 546 49.84 -98.90 -8.47
CA GLU A 546 49.24 -99.99 -7.70
C GLU A 546 50.11 -100.35 -6.48
N LEU A 547 51.43 -100.48 -6.65
CA LEU A 547 52.36 -100.72 -5.52
C LEU A 547 52.30 -99.60 -4.48
N SER A 548 52.22 -98.33 -4.91
CA SER A 548 52.16 -97.19 -3.99
C SER A 548 50.85 -97.14 -3.20
N GLN A 549 49.73 -97.36 -3.88
CA GLN A 549 48.38 -97.37 -3.30
C GLN A 549 48.17 -98.57 -2.38
N ALA A 550 48.69 -99.75 -2.75
CA ALA A 550 48.65 -100.95 -1.93
C ALA A 550 49.42 -100.76 -0.61
N ARG A 551 50.61 -100.12 -0.66
CA ARG A 551 51.39 -99.82 0.54
C ARG A 551 50.71 -98.81 1.47
N ALA A 552 50.17 -97.72 0.92
CA ALA A 552 49.39 -96.74 1.69
C ALA A 552 48.16 -97.39 2.34
N LEU A 553 47.43 -98.23 1.58
CA LEU A 553 46.27 -98.97 2.08
C LEU A 553 46.64 -100.01 3.15
N SER A 554 47.80 -100.68 3.05
CA SER A 554 48.28 -101.59 4.10
C SER A 554 48.63 -100.87 5.40
N VAL A 555 49.08 -99.61 5.36
CA VAL A 555 49.27 -98.78 6.55
C VAL A 555 47.93 -98.35 7.15
N VAL A 556 46.98 -97.87 6.33
CA VAL A 556 45.62 -97.51 6.81
C VAL A 556 44.89 -98.72 7.39
N ARG A 557 44.94 -99.89 6.73
CA ARG A 557 44.36 -101.12 7.26
C ARG A 557 45.00 -101.55 8.57
N PHE A 558 46.32 -101.45 8.72
CA PHE A 558 46.96 -101.73 10.00
C PHE A 558 46.50 -100.76 11.10
N LEU A 559 46.35 -99.47 10.79
CA LEU A 559 45.82 -98.47 11.72
C LEU A 559 44.37 -98.75 12.15
N ILE A 560 43.53 -99.28 11.26
CA ILE A 560 42.14 -99.66 11.57
C ILE A 560 42.09 -101.04 12.26
N ASP A 561 42.53 -102.08 11.55
CA ASP A 561 42.31 -103.49 11.88
C ASP A 561 43.15 -103.98 13.06
N GLU A 562 44.38 -103.45 13.24
CA GLU A 562 45.28 -103.85 14.32
C GLU A 562 45.46 -102.76 15.40
N GLN A 563 45.12 -101.49 15.15
CA GLN A 563 45.30 -100.38 16.11
C GLN A 563 44.02 -99.62 16.49
N GLY A 564 42.88 -99.86 15.81
CA GLY A 564 41.57 -99.34 16.22
C GLY A 564 41.26 -97.88 15.88
N LEU A 565 41.99 -97.23 14.96
CA LEU A 565 41.68 -95.86 14.56
C LEU A 565 40.35 -95.74 13.80
N PRO A 566 39.58 -94.66 13.99
CA PRO A 566 38.35 -94.41 13.24
C PRO A 566 38.59 -94.36 11.71
N PRO A 567 37.92 -95.18 10.89
CA PRO A 567 38.13 -95.22 9.44
C PRO A 567 37.81 -93.90 8.72
N ASP A 568 36.88 -93.10 9.26
CA ASP A 568 36.50 -91.76 8.78
C ASP A 568 37.58 -90.70 8.99
N ARG A 569 38.53 -90.95 9.91
CA ARG A 569 39.71 -90.09 10.14
C ARG A 569 40.93 -90.52 9.31
N LEU A 570 40.80 -91.48 8.37
CA LEU A 570 41.90 -92.06 7.61
C LEU A 570 41.67 -92.07 6.10
N ALA A 571 42.68 -91.67 5.32
CA ALA A 571 42.67 -91.73 3.86
C ALA A 571 43.98 -92.32 3.30
N ALA A 572 43.91 -93.24 2.35
CA ALA A 572 45.07 -93.85 1.69
C ALA A 572 45.22 -93.37 0.24
N THR A 573 46.33 -92.75 -0.12
CA THR A 573 46.58 -92.23 -1.48
C THR A 573 47.90 -92.75 -2.04
N GLY A 574 47.90 -93.42 -3.19
CA GLY A 574 49.10 -93.71 -3.96
C GLY A 574 49.43 -92.56 -4.93
N PHE A 575 50.72 -92.27 -5.10
CA PHE A 575 51.23 -91.29 -6.08
C PHE A 575 52.26 -91.87 -7.07
N GLY A 576 52.57 -93.17 -6.97
CA GLY A 576 53.58 -93.84 -7.77
C GLY A 576 54.94 -93.13 -7.71
N GLU A 577 55.56 -92.98 -8.87
CA GLU A 577 56.85 -92.30 -9.05
C GLU A 577 56.72 -90.78 -9.30
N PHE A 578 55.50 -90.26 -9.44
CA PHE A 578 55.22 -88.93 -9.98
C PHE A 578 55.39 -87.77 -8.98
N GLN A 579 55.77 -88.08 -7.73
CA GLN A 579 56.20 -87.11 -6.73
C GLN A 579 57.56 -87.53 -6.12
N PRO A 580 58.67 -87.38 -6.86
CA PRO A 580 60.01 -87.64 -6.32
C PRO A 580 60.44 -86.50 -5.39
N VAL A 581 60.98 -86.85 -4.22
CA VAL A 581 61.69 -85.92 -3.32
C VAL A 581 63.15 -85.71 -3.72
N ASP A 582 63.68 -86.58 -4.59
CA ASP A 582 65.01 -86.47 -5.16
C ASP A 582 64.97 -86.89 -6.63
N THR A 583 65.33 -85.99 -7.54
CA THR A 583 65.32 -86.23 -8.99
C THR A 583 66.64 -86.81 -9.54
N ALA A 584 67.64 -87.04 -8.68
CA ALA A 584 68.89 -87.65 -9.10
C ALA A 584 68.70 -89.14 -9.44
N ASN A 585 69.36 -89.62 -10.50
CA ASN A 585 69.30 -91.03 -10.91
C ASN A 585 70.36 -91.89 -10.18
N THR A 586 70.36 -91.87 -8.84
CA THR A 586 71.26 -92.69 -8.01
C THR A 586 70.49 -93.69 -7.13
N PRO A 587 71.12 -94.76 -6.63
CA PRO A 587 70.46 -95.71 -5.73
C PRO A 587 69.89 -95.06 -4.46
N GLU A 588 70.58 -94.06 -3.92
CA GLU A 588 70.24 -93.35 -2.69
C GLU A 588 69.04 -92.41 -2.91
N ALA A 589 68.99 -91.73 -4.05
CA ALA A 589 67.86 -90.91 -4.47
C ALA A 589 66.60 -91.76 -4.67
N ARG A 590 66.73 -92.93 -5.31
CA ARG A 590 65.65 -93.91 -5.42
C ARG A 590 65.17 -94.41 -4.04
N ALA A 591 66.10 -94.71 -3.14
CA ALA A 591 65.75 -95.07 -1.75
C ALA A 591 65.03 -93.93 -1.00
N ARG A 592 65.39 -92.66 -1.25
CA ARG A 592 64.65 -91.50 -0.73
C ARG A 592 63.23 -91.39 -1.31
N ASN A 593 63.03 -91.73 -2.59
CA ASN A 593 61.72 -91.64 -3.25
C ASN A 593 60.75 -92.75 -2.80
N ARG A 594 61.24 -93.99 -2.59
CA ARG A 594 60.48 -95.12 -2.02
C ARG A 594 60.11 -94.86 -0.55
N ARG A 595 58.97 -94.23 -0.30
CA ARG A 595 58.55 -93.78 1.04
C ARG A 595 57.04 -93.83 1.27
N ILE A 596 56.65 -93.76 2.54
CA ILE A 596 55.29 -93.37 2.97
C ILE A 596 55.39 -92.01 3.65
N GLU A 597 54.49 -91.08 3.34
CA GLU A 597 54.30 -89.84 4.10
C GLU A 597 52.97 -89.91 4.86
N LEU A 598 52.98 -89.54 6.14
CA LEU A 598 51.80 -89.39 6.98
C LEU A 598 51.56 -87.89 7.20
N LYS A 599 50.42 -87.37 6.73
CA LYS A 599 50.09 -85.95 6.69
C LYS A 599 48.69 -85.69 7.26
N PHE A 600 48.53 -84.64 8.05
CA PHE A 600 47.22 -84.16 8.50
C PHE A 600 46.63 -83.16 7.51
N THR A 601 45.33 -83.21 7.33
CA THR A 601 44.56 -82.27 6.51
C THR A 601 43.15 -82.12 7.07
N GLU A 602 42.51 -81.02 6.73
CA GLU A 602 41.05 -80.92 6.74
C GLU A 602 40.49 -81.82 5.61
N ARG A 603 39.27 -82.33 5.80
CA ARG A 603 38.60 -83.30 4.91
C ARG A 603 38.27 -82.72 3.52
#